data_AF-A0A3B8VV45-F1
#
_entry.id   AF-A0A3B8VV45-F1
#
_cell.length_a   1.000
_cell.length_b   1.000
_cell.length_c   1.000
_cell.angle_alpha   90.00
_cell.angle_beta   90.00
_cell.angle_gamma   90.00
#
_symmetry.space_group_name_H-M   'P 1'
#
loop_
_entity.id
_entity.type
_entity.pdbx_description
1 polymer ?
#
loop_
_entity_poly.entity_id
_entity_poly.type
_entity_poly.pdbx_seq_one_letter_code
_entity_poly.pdbx_strand_id
1 'polypeptide(L)'
;PPTDSAEIEPGAWARMVEIINDNYSKYDGFVILHGTDTMAYTASALSFMLENLNKPVILTGSQLPIGMLRTDGKENLITAIEIAAAKENGHPIIP
;
A
#
# COMPACT_ATOMS: atom_id res chain seq x y z
N PRO A 1 -9.61 10.94 -7.98
CA PRO A 1 -10.16 9.85 -8.83
C PRO A 1 -9.12 8.73 -8.90
N PRO A 2 -9.50 7.49 -9.24
CA PRO A 2 -8.52 6.47 -9.63
C PRO A 2 -7.67 6.99 -10.80
N THR A 3 -6.38 6.69 -10.78
CA THR A 3 -5.39 7.11 -11.77
C THR A 3 -4.60 5.89 -12.21
N ASP A 4 -4.27 5.81 -13.50
CA ASP A 4 -3.39 4.76 -14.00
C ASP A 4 -1.99 4.92 -13.37
N SER A 5 -1.37 3.81 -12.99
CA SER A 5 -0.03 3.87 -12.38
C SER A 5 1.02 4.51 -13.30
N ALA A 6 0.88 4.39 -14.61
CA ALA A 6 1.78 5.02 -15.58
C ALA A 6 1.73 6.56 -15.54
N GLU A 7 0.66 7.16 -14.98
CA GLU A 7 0.45 8.60 -14.87
C GLU A 7 0.76 9.14 -13.46
N ILE A 8 1.36 8.32 -12.59
CA ILE A 8 1.68 8.74 -11.23
C ILE A 8 2.88 9.69 -11.23
N GLU A 9 2.63 10.90 -10.74
CA GLU A 9 3.63 11.95 -10.54
C GLU A 9 4.00 12.11 -9.06
N PRO A 10 5.13 12.76 -8.73
CA PRO A 10 5.57 12.95 -7.34
C PRO A 10 4.53 13.60 -6.41
N GLY A 11 3.65 14.47 -6.94
CA GLY A 11 2.55 15.06 -6.17
C GLY A 11 1.51 14.03 -5.71
N ALA A 12 1.39 12.87 -6.36
CA ALA A 12 0.59 11.76 -5.87
C ALA A 12 1.24 11.07 -4.65
N TRP A 13 2.56 10.90 -4.66
CA TRP A 13 3.28 10.32 -3.51
C TRP A 13 3.16 11.21 -2.27
N ALA A 14 3.32 12.53 -2.42
CA ALA A 14 3.11 13.48 -1.33
C ALA A 14 1.71 13.34 -0.70
N ARG A 15 0.67 13.25 -1.54
CA ARG A 15 -0.71 13.02 -1.07
C ARG A 15 -0.89 11.68 -0.36
N MET A 16 -0.24 10.61 -0.83
CA MET A 16 -0.28 9.31 -0.14
C MET A 16 0.34 9.40 1.26
N VAL A 17 1.48 10.06 1.37
CA VAL A 17 2.17 10.29 2.66
C VAL A 17 1.32 11.12 3.61
N GLU A 18 0.72 12.21 3.13
CA GLU A 18 -0.20 13.04 3.92
C GLU A 18 -1.38 12.22 4.46
N ILE A 19 -2.03 11.41 3.62
CA ILE A 19 -3.15 10.56 4.03
C ILE A 19 -2.72 9.56 5.10
N ILE A 20 -1.55 8.93 4.95
CA ILE A 20 -1.02 7.99 5.95
C ILE A 20 -0.75 8.73 7.26
N ASN A 21 -0.09 9.88 7.21
CA ASN A 21 0.28 10.66 8.39
C ASN A 21 -0.95 11.14 9.17
N ASP A 22 -1.96 11.68 8.48
CA ASP A 22 -3.22 12.17 9.07
C ASP A 22 -4.03 11.07 9.76
N ASN A 23 -3.77 9.82 9.42
CA ASN A 23 -4.45 8.65 9.95
C ASN A 23 -3.52 7.73 10.75
N TYR A 24 -2.27 8.14 10.94
CA TYR A 24 -1.21 7.30 11.50
C TYR A 24 -1.54 6.81 12.91
N SER A 25 -2.17 7.64 13.74
CA SER A 25 -2.58 7.27 15.10
C SER A 25 -3.84 6.40 15.15
N LYS A 26 -4.65 6.39 14.10
CA LYS A 26 -5.98 5.74 14.09
C LYS A 26 -5.94 4.28 13.65
N TYR A 27 -4.96 3.92 12.83
CA TYR A 27 -4.84 2.58 12.25
C TYR A 27 -3.55 1.90 12.63
N ASP A 28 -3.53 0.58 12.55
CA ASP A 28 -2.40 -0.27 12.91
C ASP A 28 -1.45 -0.59 11.75
N GLY A 29 -1.91 -0.36 10.52
CA GLY A 29 -1.21 -0.61 9.27
C GLY A 29 -2.01 -0.06 8.10
N PHE A 30 -1.39 0.01 6.93
CA PHE A 30 -1.96 0.60 5.72
C PHE A 30 -1.78 -0.32 4.53
N VAL A 31 -2.80 -0.41 3.68
CA VAL A 31 -2.72 -1.07 2.38
C VAL A 31 -3.03 -0.07 1.29
N ILE A 32 -2.14 0.06 0.31
CA ILE A 32 -2.27 0.95 -0.84
C ILE A 32 -2.54 0.09 -2.07
N LEU A 33 -3.73 0.26 -2.65
CA LEU A 33 -4.04 -0.33 -3.96
C LEU A 33 -3.36 0.50 -5.06
N HIS A 34 -2.62 -0.17 -5.92
CA HIS A 34 -1.78 0.48 -6.93
C HIS A 34 -1.72 -0.36 -8.22
N GLY A 35 -1.64 0.31 -9.38
CA GLY A 35 -1.38 -0.36 -10.67
C GLY A 35 0.04 -0.90 -10.74
N THR A 36 0.28 -1.95 -11.52
CA THR A 36 1.56 -2.69 -11.44
C THR A 36 2.72 -2.00 -12.13
N ASP A 37 2.47 -1.14 -13.11
CA ASP A 37 3.50 -0.59 -14.01
C ASP A 37 4.56 0.21 -13.26
N THR A 38 4.14 1.01 -12.27
CA THR A 38 5.03 1.87 -11.49
C THR A 38 5.02 1.57 -10.00
N MET A 39 4.44 0.43 -9.58
CA MET A 39 4.33 0.07 -8.16
C MET A 39 5.69 0.06 -7.45
N ALA A 40 6.71 -0.51 -8.09
CA ALA A 40 8.06 -0.54 -7.52
C ALA A 40 8.68 0.86 -7.37
N TYR A 41 8.40 1.77 -8.32
CA TYR A 41 8.87 3.16 -8.25
C TYR A 41 8.18 3.91 -7.11
N THR A 42 6.86 3.79 -6.99
CA THR A 42 6.10 4.38 -5.88
C THR A 42 6.54 3.80 -4.53
N ALA A 43 6.71 2.48 -4.42
CA ALA A 43 7.21 1.85 -3.19
C ALA A 43 8.59 2.41 -2.78
N SER A 44 9.50 2.53 -3.75
CA SER A 44 10.84 3.08 -3.51
C SER A 44 10.77 4.54 -3.05
N ALA A 45 9.96 5.38 -3.71
CA ALA A 45 9.78 6.77 -3.30
C ALA A 45 9.21 6.87 -1.88
N LEU A 46 8.14 6.12 -1.58
CA LEU A 46 7.50 6.13 -0.28
C LEU A 46 8.43 5.64 0.84
N SER A 47 9.33 4.68 0.57
CA SER A 47 10.30 4.22 1.58
C SER A 47 11.27 5.32 2.05
N PHE A 48 11.51 6.34 1.23
CA PHE A 48 12.31 7.51 1.62
C PHE A 48 11.47 8.62 2.23
N MET A 49 10.21 8.77 1.79
CA MET A 49 9.33 9.86 2.27
C MET A 49 8.69 9.54 3.63
N LEU A 50 8.45 8.26 3.93
CA LEU A 50 7.87 7.80 5.19
C LEU A 50 8.97 7.50 6.22
N GLU A 51 9.48 8.55 6.85
CA GLU A 51 10.48 8.40 7.91
C GLU A 51 9.87 7.85 9.22
N ASN A 52 10.67 7.09 9.97
CA ASN A 52 10.30 6.56 11.31
C ASN A 52 9.01 5.74 11.33
N LEU A 53 8.79 4.97 10.27
CA LEU A 53 7.66 4.05 10.17
C LEU A 53 7.79 2.93 11.22
N ASN A 54 6.72 2.72 11.99
CA ASN A 54 6.57 1.69 13.02
C ASN A 54 5.29 0.87 12.78
N LYS A 55 4.66 1.05 11.62
CA LYS A 55 3.39 0.45 11.21
C LYS A 55 3.51 0.05 9.75
N PRO A 56 3.11 -1.17 9.37
CA PRO A 56 3.31 -1.67 8.02
C PRO A 56 2.52 -0.84 6.99
N VAL A 57 3.16 -0.52 5.87
CA VAL A 57 2.53 0.11 4.69
C VAL A 57 2.76 -0.81 3.49
N ILE A 58 1.71 -1.51 3.07
CA ILE A 58 1.80 -2.55 2.04
C ILE A 58 1.20 -2.05 0.74
N LEU A 59 1.99 -2.06 -0.34
CA LEU A 59 1.49 -1.81 -1.69
C LEU A 59 1.06 -3.15 -2.32
N THR A 60 -0.10 -3.16 -2.96
CA THR A 60 -0.60 -4.34 -3.67
C THR A 60 -1.41 -3.93 -4.90
N GLY A 61 -1.57 -4.87 -5.83
CA GLY A 61 -2.25 -4.65 -7.10
C GLY A 61 -2.60 -5.97 -7.77
N SER A 62 -2.99 -5.91 -9.03
CA SER A 62 -3.40 -7.10 -9.79
C SER A 62 -3.13 -6.93 -11.27
N GLN A 63 -2.73 -8.01 -11.94
CA GLN A 63 -2.65 -8.04 -13.40
C GLN A 63 -4.04 -8.10 -14.04
N LEU A 64 -5.00 -8.77 -13.38
CA LEU A 64 -6.38 -8.86 -13.85
C LEU A 64 -7.32 -8.08 -12.93
N PRO A 65 -8.29 -7.32 -13.48
CA PRO A 65 -9.29 -6.62 -12.67
C PRO A 65 -9.99 -7.56 -11.68
N ILE A 66 -10.24 -7.09 -10.46
CA ILE A 66 -10.76 -7.93 -9.35
C ILE A 66 -12.14 -8.57 -9.62
N GLY A 67 -12.91 -8.02 -10.57
CA GLY A 67 -14.20 -8.56 -11.00
C GLY A 67 -14.09 -9.73 -11.99
N MET A 68 -12.89 -10.01 -12.53
CA MET A 68 -12.69 -11.01 -13.57
C MET A 68 -12.52 -12.42 -13.00
N LEU A 69 -12.99 -13.43 -13.74
CA LEU A 69 -12.73 -14.82 -13.42
C LEU A 69 -11.22 -15.09 -13.43
N ARG A 70 -10.71 -15.82 -12.42
CA ARG A 70 -9.27 -16.10 -12.22
C ARG A 70 -8.40 -14.86 -11.97
N THR A 71 -8.97 -13.77 -11.45
CA THR A 71 -8.18 -12.63 -10.98
C THR A 71 -7.20 -13.02 -9.87
N ASP A 72 -6.01 -12.43 -9.90
CA ASP A 72 -5.03 -12.44 -8.82
C ASP A 72 -5.34 -11.37 -7.74
N GLY A 73 -6.16 -10.37 -8.07
CA GLY A 73 -6.42 -9.24 -7.18
C GLY A 73 -7.14 -9.57 -5.88
N LYS A 74 -7.92 -10.66 -5.85
CA LYS A 74 -8.57 -11.11 -4.60
C LYS A 74 -7.54 -11.63 -3.60
N GLU A 75 -6.70 -12.56 -4.04
CA GLU A 75 -5.66 -13.15 -3.20
C GLU A 75 -4.63 -12.09 -2.78
N ASN A 76 -4.17 -11.26 -3.74
CA ASN A 76 -3.20 -10.19 -3.45
C ASN A 76 -3.71 -9.19 -2.42
N LEU A 77 -5.02 -8.86 -2.42
CA LEU A 77 -5.63 -7.97 -1.44
C LEU A 77 -5.75 -8.63 -0.06
N ILE A 78 -6.22 -9.88 -0.02
CA ILE A 78 -6.35 -10.63 1.24
C ILE A 78 -4.97 -10.75 1.90
N THR A 79 -3.95 -11.20 1.16
CA THR A 79 -2.59 -11.31 1.65
C THR A 79 -2.04 -9.97 2.14
N ALA A 80 -2.28 -8.87 1.42
CA ALA A 80 -1.82 -7.55 1.85
C ALA A 80 -2.45 -7.10 3.17
N ILE A 81 -3.76 -7.36 3.36
CA ILE A 81 -4.47 -7.05 4.61
C ILE A 81 -3.96 -7.94 5.75
N GLU A 82 -3.78 -9.24 5.51
CA GLU A 82 -3.24 -10.16 6.51
C GLU A 82 -1.86 -9.72 6.98
N ILE A 83 -0.97 -9.36 6.05
CA ILE A 83 0.37 -8.85 6.37
C ILE A 83 0.29 -7.52 7.13
N ALA A 84 -0.54 -6.57 6.69
CA ALA A 84 -0.68 -5.27 7.34
C ALA A 84 -1.28 -5.37 8.76
N ALA A 85 -2.10 -6.39 9.03
CA ALA A 85 -2.70 -6.64 10.33
C ALA A 85 -1.91 -7.61 11.20
N ALA A 86 -0.88 -8.26 10.65
CA ALA A 86 -0.10 -9.28 11.35
C ALA A 86 0.66 -8.68 12.54
N LYS A 87 0.35 -9.14 13.74
CA LYS A 87 0.96 -8.68 14.99
C LYS A 87 1.41 -9.86 15.85
N GLU A 88 2.55 -9.68 16.51
CA GLU A 88 3.07 -10.57 17.54
C GLU A 88 3.42 -9.73 18.78
N ASN A 89 2.94 -10.15 19.96
CA ASN A 89 3.14 -9.42 21.22
C ASN A 89 2.73 -7.93 21.18
N GLY A 90 1.71 -7.59 20.38
CA GLY A 90 1.23 -6.22 20.23
C GLY A 90 2.03 -5.35 19.25
N HIS A 91 3.09 -5.90 18.65
CA HIS A 91 3.93 -5.22 17.65
C HIS A 91 3.67 -5.81 16.26
N PRO A 92 3.79 -5.01 15.19
CA PRO A 92 3.73 -5.54 13.82
C PRO A 92 4.82 -6.59 13.58
N ILE A 93 4.46 -7.68 12.90
CA ILE A 93 5.43 -8.71 12.49
C ILE A 93 6.32 -8.19 11.35
N ILE A 94 5.73 -7.39 10.46
CA ILE A 94 6.45 -6.70 9.39
C ILE A 94 6.67 -5.25 9.82
N PRO A 95 7.94 -4.78 9.86
CA PRO A 95 8.28 -3.43 10.26
C PRO A 95 7.82 -2.36 9.26
#